data_AF-A0A3S3RZP7-F1
#
_entry.id   AF-A0A3S3RZP7-F1
#
_cell.length_a   1.000
_cell.length_b   1.000
_cell.length_c   1.000
_cell.angle_alpha   90.00
_cell.angle_beta   90.00
_cell.angle_gamma   90.00
#
_symmetry.space_group_name_H-M   'P 1'
#
loop_
_entity.id
_entity.type
_entity.pdbx_description
1 polymer ?
#
loop_
_entity_poly.entity_id
_entity_poly.type
_entity_poly.pdbx_seq_one_letter_code
_entity_poly.pdbx_strand_id
1 'polypeptide(L)'
;MRRNSRHYSFLKYFGPEFIAKIQQNFGAKVYYNTLVPLNDANSNLIKYGVIKVDDLINDLLDWQSLYISGRLHKPVKFIIEPQSEALKKALQINHQSAVHLSLLLLHETFTEEQLYMTIAGISYDGDFRMIIGEDKNKVANIVKPNIENFRAIYKPYLDSEPMQNLLQFNQSNNLFVQNCSSGVIFHHLSKLPKTVQQLIYLQLTNNKKVLELDNALMFLAKSYRVQTHIQDAVRTIVRRSSYSQTFKGLFTAGVMKSIKYGSKKLFKMGKSLLRPKSS
;
A
#
# COMPACT_ATOMS: atom_id res chain seq x y z
N MET A 1 18.04 -2.94 -21.44
CA MET A 1 19.30 -2.17 -21.39
C MET A 1 19.86 -1.77 -22.75
N ARG A 2 19.90 -2.66 -23.77
CA ARG A 2 20.48 -2.34 -25.10
C ARG A 2 19.98 -1.04 -25.72
N ARG A 3 18.65 -0.82 -25.75
CA ARG A 3 18.03 0.40 -26.31
C ARG A 3 18.28 1.67 -25.49
N ASN A 4 18.28 1.57 -24.16
CA ASN A 4 18.25 2.72 -23.25
C ASN A 4 19.30 2.58 -22.13
N SER A 5 20.56 2.35 -22.49
CA SER A 5 21.64 2.07 -21.52
C SER A 5 21.91 3.26 -20.58
N ARG A 6 21.66 4.48 -21.03
CA ARG A 6 21.85 5.74 -20.26
C ARG A 6 20.83 5.93 -19.13
N HIS A 7 19.71 5.21 -19.14
CA HIS A 7 18.71 5.31 -18.06
C HIS A 7 19.20 4.66 -16.76
N TYR A 8 20.11 3.68 -16.88
CA TYR A 8 20.65 2.93 -15.77
C TYR A 8 21.89 3.65 -15.21
N SER A 9 22.07 3.57 -13.89
CA SER A 9 23.26 4.08 -13.20
C SER A 9 24.51 3.25 -13.55
N PHE A 10 25.61 3.46 -12.82
CA PHE A 10 26.84 2.68 -12.97
C PHE A 10 26.61 1.17 -12.87
N LEU A 11 25.52 0.73 -12.23
CA LEU A 11 25.15 -0.68 -12.13
C LEU A 11 24.98 -1.38 -13.49
N LYS A 12 24.79 -0.62 -14.57
CA LYS A 12 24.72 -1.16 -15.93
C LYS A 12 25.97 -1.92 -16.38
N TYR A 13 27.14 -1.58 -15.82
CA TYR A 13 28.41 -2.20 -16.19
C TYR A 13 28.58 -3.63 -15.65
N PHE A 14 27.77 -4.03 -14.65
CA PHE A 14 27.72 -5.40 -14.15
C PHE A 14 26.76 -6.31 -14.95
N GLY A 15 26.14 -5.78 -16.01
CA GLY A 15 25.27 -6.52 -16.90
C GLY A 15 23.80 -6.64 -16.45
N PRO A 16 22.92 -7.12 -17.35
CA PRO A 16 21.48 -7.19 -17.13
C PRO A 16 21.07 -8.20 -16.04
N GLU A 17 21.77 -9.33 -15.91
CA GLU A 17 21.47 -10.33 -14.90
C GLU A 17 21.67 -9.80 -13.47
N PHE A 18 22.71 -8.98 -13.27
CA PHE A 18 22.96 -8.35 -11.98
C PHE A 18 21.83 -7.38 -11.60
N ILE A 19 21.37 -6.56 -12.55
CA ILE A 19 20.22 -5.68 -12.36
C ILE A 19 18.94 -6.48 -12.07
N ALA A 20 18.72 -7.59 -12.77
CA ALA A 20 17.59 -8.47 -12.51
C ALA A 20 17.64 -9.08 -11.10
N LYS A 21 18.81 -9.55 -10.64
CA LYS A 21 19.02 -10.02 -9.26
C LYS A 21 18.74 -8.91 -8.24
N ILE A 22 19.21 -7.68 -8.47
CA ILE A 22 18.87 -6.52 -7.62
C ILE A 22 17.36 -6.25 -7.63
N GLN A 23 16.72 -6.33 -8.80
CA GLN A 23 15.28 -6.15 -8.93
C GLN A 23 14.53 -7.19 -8.10
N GLN A 24 14.83 -8.48 -8.24
CA GLN A 24 14.04 -9.59 -7.70
C GLN A 24 14.31 -9.88 -6.22
N ASN A 25 15.53 -9.64 -5.72
CA ASN A 25 15.94 -10.11 -4.39
C ASN A 25 15.95 -9.02 -3.31
N PHE A 26 15.76 -7.75 -3.69
CA PHE A 26 15.88 -6.62 -2.75
C PHE A 26 14.68 -5.68 -2.79
N GLY A 27 14.35 -5.11 -1.63
CA GLY A 27 13.28 -4.12 -1.49
C GLY A 27 11.91 -4.70 -1.84
N ALA A 28 11.08 -3.86 -2.46
CA ALA A 28 9.74 -4.21 -2.94
C ALA A 28 9.75 -4.93 -4.29
N LYS A 29 10.87 -5.59 -4.61
CA LYS A 29 11.14 -6.22 -5.90
C LYS A 29 11.03 -5.31 -7.13
N VAL A 30 11.08 -3.99 -6.95
CA VAL A 30 11.01 -2.99 -8.04
C VAL A 30 12.36 -2.32 -8.24
N TYR A 31 12.79 -2.21 -9.49
CA TYR A 31 13.96 -1.44 -9.88
C TYR A 31 13.53 -0.11 -10.51
N TYR A 32 13.98 1.01 -9.95
CA TYR A 32 13.64 2.34 -10.45
C TYR A 32 14.79 2.96 -11.24
N ASN A 33 14.47 3.48 -12.41
CA ASN A 33 15.30 4.45 -13.12
C ASN A 33 14.74 5.85 -12.86
N THR A 34 15.60 6.81 -12.51
CA THR A 34 15.22 8.17 -12.10
C THR A 34 15.95 9.21 -12.93
N LEU A 35 15.38 10.41 -13.02
CA LEU A 35 15.94 11.54 -13.77
C LEU A 35 16.18 11.18 -15.25
N VAL A 36 15.26 10.42 -15.82
CA VAL A 36 15.31 10.04 -17.23
C VAL A 36 14.63 11.16 -18.02
N PRO A 37 15.31 11.82 -18.96
CA PRO A 37 14.68 12.85 -19.79
C PRO A 37 13.62 12.23 -20.67
N LEU A 38 12.44 12.85 -20.68
CA LEU A 38 11.43 12.64 -21.69
C LEU A 38 11.77 13.57 -22.86
N ASN A 39 11.76 13.05 -24.08
CA ASN A 39 12.00 13.86 -25.28
C ASN A 39 10.74 14.67 -25.61
N ASP A 40 10.33 15.56 -24.71
CA ASP A 40 9.22 16.48 -24.90
C ASP A 40 9.71 17.94 -24.95
N ALA A 41 8.85 18.84 -25.41
CA ALA A 41 9.18 20.26 -25.57
C ALA A 41 9.61 20.94 -24.26
N ASN A 42 9.23 20.36 -23.11
CA ASN A 42 9.45 20.94 -21.78
C ASN A 42 10.63 20.29 -21.02
N SER A 43 11.38 19.39 -21.66
CA SER A 43 12.50 18.67 -21.03
C SER A 43 12.13 18.00 -19.70
N ASN A 44 10.93 17.41 -19.63
CA ASN A 44 10.45 16.79 -18.40
C ASN A 44 11.30 15.59 -18.00
N LEU A 45 11.47 15.37 -16.70
CA LEU A 45 12.16 14.20 -16.18
C LEU A 45 11.17 13.18 -15.63
N ILE A 46 11.32 11.93 -16.07
CA ILE A 46 10.51 10.81 -15.58
C ILE A 46 11.30 9.93 -14.62
N LYS A 47 10.54 9.24 -13.78
CA LYS A 47 10.96 8.10 -12.99
C LYS A 47 10.04 6.93 -13.34
N TYR A 48 10.61 5.80 -13.72
CA TYR A 48 9.85 4.58 -13.99
C TYR A 48 10.43 3.40 -13.23
N GLY A 49 9.54 2.49 -12.80
CA GLY A 49 9.87 1.28 -12.08
C GLY A 49 9.61 0.06 -12.95
N VAL A 50 10.46 -0.97 -12.83
CA VAL A 50 10.28 -2.27 -13.48
C VAL A 50 10.14 -3.33 -12.40
N ILE A 51 9.11 -4.16 -12.52
CA ILE A 51 8.79 -5.30 -11.65
C ILE A 51 8.39 -6.48 -12.53
N LYS A 52 8.72 -7.70 -12.11
CA LYS A 52 8.23 -8.92 -12.76
C LYS A 52 6.71 -9.04 -12.51
N VAL A 53 5.94 -9.46 -13.52
CA VAL A 53 4.48 -9.60 -13.39
C VAL A 53 4.10 -10.54 -12.25
N ASP A 54 4.78 -11.68 -12.10
CA ASP A 54 4.52 -12.62 -11.00
C ASP A 54 4.76 -11.99 -9.62
N ASP A 55 5.83 -11.18 -9.47
CA ASP A 55 6.12 -10.49 -8.21
C ASP A 55 5.07 -9.42 -7.91
N LEU A 56 4.55 -8.74 -8.94
CA LEU A 56 3.44 -7.80 -8.80
C LEU A 56 2.17 -8.51 -8.33
N ILE A 57 1.81 -9.63 -8.97
CA ILE A 57 0.64 -10.43 -8.62
C ILE A 57 0.75 -10.92 -7.17
N ASN A 58 1.92 -11.43 -6.77
CA ASN A 58 2.16 -11.88 -5.40
C ASN A 58 2.04 -10.73 -4.38
N ASP A 59 2.56 -9.52 -4.68
CA ASP A 59 2.41 -8.36 -3.79
C ASP A 59 0.94 -7.89 -3.71
N LEU A 60 0.17 -8.02 -4.79
CA LEU A 60 -1.26 -7.70 -4.84
C LEU A 60 -2.12 -8.68 -4.04
N LEU A 61 -1.85 -9.98 -4.15
CA LEU A 61 -2.62 -11.03 -3.48
C LEU A 61 -2.26 -11.20 -2.01
N ASP A 62 -0.96 -11.22 -1.69
CA ASP A 62 -0.48 -11.62 -0.37
C ASP A 62 0.06 -10.45 0.46
N TRP A 63 0.23 -9.26 -0.11
CA TRP A 63 0.90 -8.12 0.52
C TRP A 63 2.28 -8.47 1.08
N GLN A 64 3.12 -9.13 0.26
CA GLN A 64 4.49 -9.47 0.65
C GLN A 64 5.32 -8.25 1.09
N SER A 65 5.12 -7.12 0.42
CA SER A 65 5.79 -5.85 0.73
C SER A 65 4.81 -4.70 0.98
N LEU A 66 3.57 -4.82 0.50
CA LEU A 66 2.54 -3.78 0.54
C LEU A 66 2.96 -2.49 -0.18
N TYR A 67 4.03 -2.54 -0.98
CA TYR A 67 4.64 -1.35 -1.56
C TYR A 67 3.97 -0.94 -2.87
N ILE A 68 3.78 -1.89 -3.79
CA ILE A 68 3.10 -1.62 -5.07
C ILE A 68 1.60 -1.81 -4.88
N SER A 69 1.18 -2.86 -4.17
CA SER A 69 -0.23 -3.05 -3.83
C SER A 69 -0.80 -1.86 -3.05
N GLY A 70 -0.05 -1.33 -2.08
CA GLY A 70 -0.38 -0.10 -1.35
C GLY A 70 -0.47 1.14 -2.24
N ARG A 71 0.36 1.23 -3.30
CA ARG A 71 0.20 2.31 -4.30
C ARG A 71 -1.07 2.13 -5.12
N LEU A 72 -1.43 0.90 -5.44
CA LEU A 72 -2.60 0.53 -6.25
C LEU A 72 -3.91 0.53 -5.48
N HIS A 73 -3.90 0.69 -4.14
CA HIS A 73 -5.11 1.05 -3.37
C HIS A 73 -5.64 2.46 -3.67
N LYS A 74 -4.79 3.33 -4.23
CA LYS A 74 -5.13 4.72 -4.56
C LYS A 74 -5.35 4.85 -6.07
N PRO A 75 -6.14 5.83 -6.54
CA PRO A 75 -6.32 6.09 -7.96
C PRO A 75 -5.00 6.12 -8.76
N VAL A 76 -5.04 5.43 -9.90
CA VAL A 76 -3.97 5.36 -10.90
C VAL A 76 -4.57 5.50 -12.29
N LYS A 77 -3.76 6.00 -13.23
CA LYS A 77 -4.09 5.98 -14.65
C LYS A 77 -3.34 4.82 -15.31
N PHE A 78 -4.08 3.86 -15.85
CA PHE A 78 -3.52 2.84 -16.72
C PHE A 78 -3.23 3.46 -18.08
N ILE A 79 -1.95 3.52 -18.45
CA ILE A 79 -1.53 3.95 -19.80
C ILE A 79 -1.72 2.79 -20.78
N ILE A 80 -1.46 1.58 -20.29
CA ILE A 80 -1.72 0.32 -20.96
C ILE A 80 -2.56 -0.50 -20.00
N GLU A 81 -3.72 -0.94 -20.46
CA GLU A 81 -4.62 -1.74 -19.65
C GLU A 81 -3.99 -3.10 -19.27
N PRO A 82 -4.24 -3.62 -18.06
CA PRO A 82 -3.78 -4.96 -17.67
C PRO A 82 -4.29 -6.01 -18.66
N GLN A 83 -3.37 -6.69 -19.34
CA GLN A 83 -3.72 -7.65 -20.40
C GLN A 83 -4.08 -9.03 -19.85
N SER A 84 -3.48 -9.44 -18.74
CA SER A 84 -3.67 -10.77 -18.15
C SER A 84 -4.85 -10.79 -17.18
N GLU A 85 -5.68 -11.83 -17.28
CA GLU A 85 -6.82 -12.04 -16.37
C GLU A 85 -6.37 -12.26 -14.93
N ALA A 86 -5.23 -12.94 -14.73
CA ALA A 86 -4.63 -13.12 -13.40
C ALA A 86 -4.26 -11.79 -12.75
N LEU A 87 -3.73 -10.83 -13.53
CA LEU A 87 -3.39 -9.50 -13.03
C LEU A 87 -4.65 -8.67 -12.70
N LYS A 88 -5.68 -8.72 -13.55
CA LYS A 88 -6.96 -8.05 -13.27
C LYS A 88 -7.61 -8.58 -12.00
N LYS A 89 -7.66 -9.90 -11.83
CA LYS A 89 -8.18 -10.54 -10.63
C LYS A 89 -7.36 -10.19 -9.39
N ALA A 90 -6.03 -10.15 -9.50
CA ALA A 90 -5.17 -9.74 -8.39
C ALA A 90 -5.40 -8.28 -7.97
N LEU A 91 -5.66 -7.37 -8.91
CA LEU A 91 -6.04 -5.98 -8.61
C LEU A 91 -7.37 -5.92 -7.85
N GLN A 92 -8.38 -6.67 -8.29
CA GLN A 92 -9.68 -6.73 -7.61
C GLN A 92 -9.55 -7.25 -6.18
N ILE A 93 -8.85 -8.38 -5.99
CA ILE A 93 -8.59 -8.95 -4.67
C ILE A 93 -7.86 -7.95 -3.79
N ASN A 94 -6.84 -7.25 -4.32
CA ASN A 94 -6.12 -6.23 -3.57
C ASN A 94 -7.04 -5.10 -3.07
N HIS A 95 -8.01 -4.65 -3.87
CA HIS A 95 -9.00 -3.66 -3.46
C HIS A 95 -9.97 -4.19 -2.40
N GLN A 96 -10.48 -5.41 -2.58
CA GLN A 96 -11.35 -6.07 -1.59
C GLN A 96 -10.64 -6.24 -0.24
N SER A 97 -9.38 -6.69 -0.26
CA SER A 97 -8.55 -6.80 0.94
C SER A 97 -8.33 -5.46 1.64
N ALA A 98 -8.17 -4.36 0.88
CA ALA A 98 -8.05 -3.02 1.45
C ALA A 98 -9.35 -2.57 2.13
N VAL A 99 -10.52 -2.91 1.57
CA VAL A 99 -11.83 -2.66 2.19
C VAL A 99 -11.95 -3.45 3.50
N HIS A 100 -11.71 -4.76 3.48
CA HIS A 100 -11.79 -5.59 4.68
C HIS A 100 -10.84 -5.12 5.79
N LEU A 101 -9.61 -4.77 5.45
CA LEU A 101 -8.68 -4.18 6.42
C LEU A 101 -9.20 -2.86 6.98
N SER A 102 -9.74 -1.98 6.13
CA SER A 102 -10.20 -0.67 6.57
C SER A 102 -11.42 -0.75 7.49
N LEU A 103 -12.36 -1.66 7.21
CA LEU A 103 -13.52 -1.91 8.07
C LEU A 103 -13.08 -2.36 9.48
N LEU A 104 -12.06 -3.22 9.57
CA LEU A 104 -11.47 -3.64 10.84
C LEU A 104 -10.75 -2.52 11.62
N LEU A 105 -10.38 -1.42 10.95
CA LEU A 105 -9.70 -0.27 11.56
C LEU A 105 -10.64 0.89 11.86
N LEU A 106 -11.82 0.92 11.25
CA LEU A 106 -12.82 1.96 11.45
C LEU A 106 -13.74 1.62 12.62
N HIS A 107 -14.38 2.64 13.18
CA HIS A 107 -15.44 2.45 14.17
C HIS A 107 -16.74 1.96 13.51
N GLU A 108 -17.75 1.64 14.31
CA GLU A 108 -19.05 1.15 13.84
C GLU A 108 -19.71 2.10 12.82
N THR A 109 -19.56 3.41 13.02
CA THR A 109 -20.09 4.44 12.10
C THR A 109 -18.97 5.31 11.56
N PHE A 110 -18.95 5.57 10.26
CA PHE A 110 -17.93 6.37 9.60
C PHE A 110 -18.41 7.00 8.29
N THR A 111 -17.72 8.05 7.84
CA THR A 111 -17.97 8.71 6.55
C THR A 111 -17.24 8.03 5.40
N GLU A 112 -17.68 8.27 4.16
CA GLU A 112 -16.95 7.85 2.97
C GLU A 112 -15.50 8.40 2.93
N GLU A 113 -15.31 9.65 3.34
CA GLU A 113 -13.97 10.24 3.44
C GLU A 113 -13.09 9.45 4.42
N GLN A 114 -13.61 9.10 5.60
CA GLN A 114 -12.88 8.30 6.59
C GLN A 114 -12.49 6.93 6.02
N LEU A 115 -13.38 6.28 5.26
CA LEU A 115 -13.06 5.03 4.59
C LEU A 115 -11.86 5.18 3.64
N TYR A 116 -11.89 6.18 2.76
CA TYR A 116 -10.82 6.38 1.77
C TYR A 116 -9.52 6.88 2.40
N MET A 117 -9.61 7.65 3.48
CA MET A 117 -8.47 8.02 4.31
C MET A 117 -7.81 6.81 4.93
N THR A 118 -8.59 5.89 5.50
CA THR A 118 -8.08 4.63 6.06
C THR A 118 -7.44 3.77 4.98
N ILE A 119 -8.11 3.54 3.85
CA ILE A 119 -7.58 2.77 2.72
C ILE A 119 -6.25 3.35 2.22
N ALA A 120 -6.20 4.66 1.95
CA ALA A 120 -5.00 5.30 1.46
C ALA A 120 -3.86 5.29 2.50
N GLY A 121 -4.22 5.34 3.79
CA GLY A 121 -3.33 5.32 4.95
C GLY A 121 -2.63 3.99 5.21
N ILE A 122 -3.20 2.85 4.80
CA ILE A 122 -2.63 1.50 4.97
C ILE A 122 -1.14 1.45 4.58
N SER A 123 -0.82 1.97 3.40
CA SER A 123 0.55 1.95 2.85
C SER A 123 1.54 2.93 3.51
N TYR A 124 1.07 3.75 4.45
CA TYR A 124 1.84 4.78 5.14
C TYR A 124 2.06 4.47 6.62
N ASP A 125 1.24 3.62 7.24
CA ASP A 125 1.44 3.20 8.63
C ASP A 125 2.70 2.32 8.74
N GLY A 126 3.73 2.83 9.43
CA GLY A 126 5.06 2.21 9.48
C GLY A 126 6.03 2.63 8.38
N ASP A 127 5.60 3.47 7.43
CA ASP A 127 6.50 3.99 6.41
C ASP A 127 7.47 5.01 7.03
N PHE A 128 8.74 4.63 7.14
CA PHE A 128 9.80 5.49 7.67
C PHE A 128 9.89 6.85 6.96
N ARG A 129 9.50 6.93 5.68
CA ARG A 129 9.48 8.19 4.92
C ARG A 129 8.40 9.16 5.42
N MET A 130 7.34 8.65 6.07
CA MET A 130 6.36 9.49 6.77
C MET A 130 6.94 10.10 8.03
N ILE A 131 7.96 9.47 8.65
CA ILE A 131 8.73 10.06 9.75
C ILE A 131 9.65 11.13 9.20
N ILE A 132 10.36 10.83 8.09
CA ILE A 132 11.33 11.73 7.45
C ILE A 132 11.09 11.94 5.93
N GLY A 133 10.80 13.18 5.54
CA GLY A 133 10.84 13.60 4.13
C GLY A 133 9.55 13.46 3.32
N GLU A 134 8.45 12.95 3.89
CA GLU A 134 7.10 13.10 3.32
C GLU A 134 6.28 14.14 4.08
N ASP A 135 5.22 14.61 3.43
CA ASP A 135 4.21 15.51 3.99
C ASP A 135 3.37 14.78 5.05
N LYS A 136 3.20 15.35 6.25
CA LYS A 136 2.39 14.71 7.31
C LYS A 136 0.90 14.61 6.95
N ASN A 137 0.42 15.50 6.09
CA ASN A 137 -0.95 15.51 5.58
C ASN A 137 -1.08 14.77 4.23
N LYS A 138 -0.07 13.97 3.86
CA LYS A 138 0.00 13.30 2.55
C LYS A 138 -1.28 12.53 2.19
N VAL A 139 -1.85 11.81 3.14
CA VAL A 139 -3.06 11.00 2.93
C VAL A 139 -4.26 11.90 2.60
N ALA A 140 -4.51 12.93 3.42
CA ALA A 140 -5.59 13.90 3.20
C ALA A 140 -5.43 14.62 1.85
N ASN A 141 -4.20 15.02 1.52
CA ASN A 141 -3.88 15.68 0.25
C ASN A 141 -4.05 14.77 -0.97
N ILE A 142 -4.10 13.44 -0.78
CA ILE A 142 -4.43 12.49 -1.85
C ILE A 142 -5.94 12.29 -1.93
N VAL A 143 -6.61 12.07 -0.79
CA VAL A 143 -7.99 11.60 -0.75
C VAL A 143 -9.00 12.72 -1.04
N LYS A 144 -8.93 13.82 -0.29
CA LYS A 144 -9.92 14.92 -0.39
C LYS A 144 -10.13 15.43 -1.82
N PRO A 145 -9.09 15.71 -2.63
CA PRO A 145 -9.29 16.16 -4.01
C PRO A 145 -9.65 15.04 -5.00
N ASN A 146 -9.64 13.76 -4.59
CA ASN A 146 -9.85 12.61 -5.49
C ASN A 146 -11.00 11.68 -5.04
N ILE A 147 -11.92 12.13 -4.20
CA ILE A 147 -13.03 11.32 -3.65
C ILE A 147 -13.77 10.55 -4.75
N GLU A 148 -14.14 11.20 -5.86
CA GLU A 148 -14.85 10.56 -6.98
C GLU A 148 -14.09 9.39 -7.59
N ASN A 149 -12.76 9.52 -7.72
CA ASN A 149 -11.92 8.45 -8.26
C ASN A 149 -11.79 7.28 -7.27
N PHE A 150 -11.77 7.55 -5.96
CA PHE A 150 -11.86 6.49 -4.97
C PHE A 150 -13.23 5.80 -5.02
N ARG A 151 -14.31 6.57 -5.14
CA ARG A 151 -15.67 6.03 -5.27
C ARG A 151 -15.81 5.13 -6.49
N ALA A 152 -15.29 5.54 -7.63
CA ALA A 152 -15.28 4.71 -8.85
C ALA A 152 -14.56 3.37 -8.65
N ILE A 153 -13.50 3.33 -7.85
CA ILE A 153 -12.76 2.10 -7.53
C ILE A 153 -13.55 1.24 -6.54
N TYR A 154 -14.05 1.82 -5.46
CA TYR A 154 -14.50 1.06 -4.30
C TYR A 154 -16.00 0.76 -4.27
N LYS A 155 -16.83 1.60 -4.90
CA LYS A 155 -18.29 1.41 -4.93
C LYS A 155 -18.72 0.00 -5.39
N PRO A 156 -18.11 -0.60 -6.44
CA PRO A 156 -18.48 -1.97 -6.85
C PRO A 156 -18.26 -3.04 -5.78
N TYR A 157 -17.31 -2.84 -4.87
CA TYR A 157 -17.06 -3.79 -3.77
C TYR A 157 -17.95 -3.49 -2.55
N LEU A 158 -18.25 -2.21 -2.30
CA LEU A 158 -19.14 -1.79 -1.22
C LEU A 158 -20.60 -2.19 -1.49
N ASP A 159 -21.03 -2.15 -2.75
CA ASP A 159 -22.39 -2.52 -3.17
C ASP A 159 -22.53 -4.04 -3.45
N SER A 160 -21.45 -4.81 -3.33
CA SER A 160 -21.45 -6.24 -3.64
C SER A 160 -22.34 -7.02 -2.66
N GLU A 161 -23.00 -8.08 -3.15
CA GLU A 161 -23.86 -8.96 -2.33
C GLU A 161 -23.22 -9.40 -1.00
N PRO A 162 -21.94 -9.84 -0.95
CA PRO A 162 -21.32 -10.21 0.33
C PRO A 162 -21.20 -9.04 1.32
N MET A 163 -21.14 -7.80 0.85
CA MET A 163 -20.94 -6.61 1.66
C MET A 163 -22.26 -6.02 2.18
N GLN A 164 -23.38 -6.22 1.47
CA GLN A 164 -24.69 -5.67 1.86
C GLN A 164 -25.13 -6.12 3.27
N ASN A 165 -24.76 -7.33 3.68
CA ASN A 165 -25.06 -7.86 5.02
C ASN A 165 -24.07 -7.39 6.11
N LEU A 166 -22.96 -6.76 5.72
CA LEU A 166 -21.88 -6.35 6.60
C LEU A 166 -21.83 -4.83 6.80
N LEU A 167 -22.32 -4.07 5.81
CA LEU A 167 -22.19 -2.62 5.73
C LEU A 167 -23.47 -2.01 5.16
N GLN A 168 -24.04 -1.05 5.88
CA GLN A 168 -25.21 -0.29 5.45
C GLN A 168 -24.82 1.17 5.22
N PHE A 169 -25.32 1.77 4.15
CA PHE A 169 -25.15 3.20 3.89
C PHE A 169 -26.44 3.97 4.19
N ASN A 170 -26.37 4.90 5.14
CA ASN A 170 -27.47 5.77 5.48
C ASN A 170 -27.39 7.06 4.64
N GLN A 171 -28.32 7.19 3.70
CA GLN A 171 -28.37 8.34 2.78
C GLN A 171 -28.73 9.66 3.48
N SER A 172 -29.42 9.63 4.62
CA SER A 172 -29.89 10.86 5.28
C SER A 172 -28.76 11.64 5.95
N ASN A 173 -27.73 10.95 6.43
CA ASN A 173 -26.58 11.56 7.11
C ASN A 173 -25.24 11.27 6.41
N ASN A 174 -25.26 10.56 5.26
CA ASN A 174 -24.08 10.16 4.49
C ASN A 174 -23.06 9.35 5.32
N LEU A 175 -23.55 8.49 6.21
CA LEU A 175 -22.73 7.61 7.05
C LEU A 175 -22.87 6.15 6.67
N PHE A 176 -21.78 5.43 6.74
CA PHE A 176 -21.76 3.98 6.78
C PHE A 176 -21.93 3.49 8.21
N VAL A 177 -22.68 2.42 8.39
CA VAL A 177 -22.83 1.67 9.63
C VAL A 177 -22.45 0.22 9.36
N GLN A 178 -21.45 -0.31 10.06
CA GLN A 178 -20.95 -1.68 9.88
C GLN A 178 -21.31 -2.60 11.04
N ASN A 179 -21.47 -3.89 10.76
CA ASN A 179 -21.68 -4.89 11.79
C ASN A 179 -20.35 -5.28 12.45
N CYS A 180 -20.20 -4.96 13.74
CA CYS A 180 -18.98 -5.24 14.53
C CYS A 180 -19.05 -6.53 15.36
N SER A 181 -19.96 -7.47 15.05
CA SER A 181 -20.02 -8.75 15.76
C SER A 181 -18.75 -9.57 15.55
N SER A 182 -18.37 -10.39 16.53
CA SER A 182 -17.16 -11.23 16.46
C SER A 182 -17.13 -12.14 15.22
N GLY A 183 -18.29 -12.62 14.76
CA GLY A 183 -18.38 -13.41 13.52
C GLY A 183 -18.03 -12.60 12.26
N VAL A 184 -18.45 -11.34 12.19
CA VAL A 184 -18.11 -10.43 11.07
C VAL A 184 -16.66 -9.99 11.14
N ILE A 185 -16.14 -9.70 12.34
CA ILE A 185 -14.72 -9.40 12.54
C ILE A 185 -13.86 -10.60 12.09
N PHE A 186 -14.22 -11.83 12.49
CA PHE A 186 -13.55 -13.04 12.04
C PHE A 186 -13.61 -13.19 10.51
N HIS A 187 -14.78 -12.95 9.91
CA HIS A 187 -14.93 -12.97 8.46
C HIS A 187 -13.94 -12.01 7.79
N HIS A 188 -13.89 -10.75 8.21
CA HIS A 188 -12.93 -9.78 7.67
C HIS A 188 -11.47 -10.20 7.87
N LEU A 189 -11.11 -10.72 9.05
CA LEU A 189 -9.77 -11.25 9.33
C LEU A 189 -9.39 -12.38 8.36
N SER A 190 -10.31 -13.30 8.07
CA SER A 190 -10.10 -14.42 7.13
C SER A 190 -9.91 -13.97 5.67
N LYS A 191 -10.36 -12.75 5.32
CA LYS A 191 -10.22 -12.15 4.00
C LYS A 191 -9.00 -11.25 3.85
N LEU A 192 -8.23 -11.05 4.93
CA LEU A 192 -6.97 -10.31 4.84
C LEU A 192 -5.94 -11.10 4.03
N PRO A 193 -4.95 -10.44 3.41
CA PRO A 193 -3.89 -11.13 2.68
C PRO A 193 -3.07 -12.05 3.57
N LYS A 194 -2.59 -13.15 2.98
CA LYS A 194 -1.90 -14.23 3.71
C LYS A 194 -0.77 -13.73 4.61
N THR A 195 0.05 -12.80 4.14
CA THR A 195 1.16 -12.25 4.94
C THR A 195 0.66 -11.56 6.21
N VAL A 196 -0.47 -10.85 6.14
CA VAL A 196 -1.07 -10.19 7.30
C VAL A 196 -1.60 -11.23 8.29
N GLN A 197 -2.36 -12.22 7.81
CA GLN A 197 -2.88 -13.29 8.67
C GLN A 197 -1.76 -14.06 9.38
N GLN A 198 -0.66 -14.36 8.67
CA GLN A 198 0.51 -15.03 9.24
C GLN A 198 1.22 -14.19 10.30
N LEU A 199 1.37 -12.89 10.09
CA LEU A 199 1.98 -12.01 11.09
C LEU A 199 1.11 -11.87 12.33
N ILE A 200 -0.21 -11.74 12.16
CA ILE A 200 -1.16 -11.76 13.28
C ILE A 200 -1.02 -13.06 14.07
N TYR A 201 -1.01 -14.20 13.37
CA TYR A 201 -0.84 -15.51 13.99
C TYR A 201 0.45 -15.60 14.82
N LEU A 202 1.59 -15.21 14.25
CA LEU A 202 2.89 -15.24 14.93
C LEU A 202 2.92 -14.35 16.19
N GLN A 203 2.26 -13.19 16.14
CA GLN A 203 2.10 -12.30 17.29
C GLN A 203 1.27 -12.95 18.40
N LEU A 204 0.15 -13.58 18.06
CA LEU A 204 -0.76 -14.20 19.04
C LEU A 204 -0.16 -15.42 19.71
N THR A 205 0.61 -16.22 18.96
CA THR A 205 1.15 -17.47 19.48
C THR A 205 2.55 -17.34 20.07
N ASN A 206 3.10 -16.12 20.15
CA ASN A 206 4.50 -15.90 20.53
C ASN A 206 5.47 -16.80 19.74
N ASN A 207 5.21 -16.95 18.43
CA ASN A 207 5.93 -17.85 17.51
C ASN A 207 5.86 -19.36 17.83
N LYS A 208 4.95 -19.80 18.71
CA LYS A 208 4.75 -21.23 19.02
C LYS A 208 3.54 -21.75 18.23
N LYS A 209 3.67 -22.82 17.45
CA LYS A 209 2.52 -23.37 16.70
C LYS A 209 1.61 -24.19 17.62
N VAL A 210 0.77 -23.52 18.41
CA VAL A 210 -0.07 -24.17 19.43
C VAL A 210 -1.52 -24.33 18.96
N LEU A 211 -1.94 -23.56 17.95
CA LEU A 211 -3.33 -23.48 17.51
C LEU A 211 -3.41 -23.37 15.98
N GLU A 212 -4.49 -23.85 15.37
CA GLU A 212 -4.81 -23.60 13.96
C GLU A 212 -5.07 -22.10 13.68
N LEU A 213 -4.82 -21.66 12.44
CA LEU A 213 -4.93 -20.24 12.06
C LEU A 213 -6.34 -19.68 12.33
N ASP A 214 -7.39 -20.39 11.89
CA ASP A 214 -8.77 -19.92 12.03
C ASP A 214 -9.19 -19.79 13.50
N ASN A 215 -8.75 -20.71 14.35
CA ASN A 215 -9.00 -20.62 15.78
C ASN A 215 -8.28 -19.41 16.41
N ALA A 216 -7.07 -19.09 15.96
CA ALA A 216 -6.35 -17.90 16.42
C ALA A 216 -7.03 -16.61 15.96
N LEU A 217 -7.50 -16.55 14.72
CA LEU A 217 -8.25 -15.40 14.20
C LEU A 217 -9.60 -15.24 14.91
N MET A 218 -10.30 -16.34 15.20
CA MET A 218 -11.57 -16.32 15.96
C MET A 218 -11.35 -15.84 17.40
N PHE A 219 -10.26 -16.28 18.05
CA PHE A 219 -9.87 -15.78 19.36
C PHE A 219 -9.60 -14.27 19.31
N LEU A 220 -8.87 -13.80 18.31
CA LEU A 220 -8.61 -12.37 18.13
C LEU A 220 -9.88 -11.58 17.85
N ALA A 221 -10.83 -12.12 17.08
CA ALA A 221 -12.08 -11.46 16.75
C ALA A 221 -12.97 -11.15 17.98
N LYS A 222 -12.73 -11.84 19.10
CA LYS A 222 -13.41 -11.61 20.39
C LYS A 222 -12.61 -10.69 21.32
N SER A 223 -11.41 -10.28 20.92
CA SER A 223 -10.49 -9.49 21.74
C SER A 223 -10.67 -7.99 21.49
N TYR A 224 -10.59 -7.20 22.56
CA TYR A 224 -10.54 -5.74 22.49
C TYR A 224 -9.24 -5.22 21.81
N ARG A 225 -8.24 -6.08 21.60
CA ARG A 225 -6.95 -5.73 20.98
C ARG A 225 -6.87 -6.04 19.48
N VAL A 226 -7.98 -6.44 18.85
CA VAL A 226 -8.02 -6.82 17.44
C VAL A 226 -7.34 -5.79 16.54
N GLN A 227 -7.69 -4.53 16.70
CA GLN A 227 -7.14 -3.43 15.92
C GLN A 227 -5.63 -3.27 16.10
N THR A 228 -5.12 -3.42 17.33
CA THR A 228 -3.68 -3.31 17.63
C THR A 228 -2.87 -4.38 16.92
N HIS A 229 -3.28 -5.64 16.99
CA HIS A 229 -2.59 -6.74 16.31
C HIS A 229 -2.58 -6.57 14.79
N ILE A 230 -3.71 -6.16 14.23
CA ILE A 230 -3.84 -5.87 12.80
C ILE A 230 -2.86 -4.75 12.38
N GLN A 231 -2.87 -3.64 13.12
CA GLN A 231 -1.99 -2.50 12.84
C GLN A 231 -0.52 -2.88 12.94
N ASP A 232 -0.13 -3.63 13.98
CA ASP A 232 1.26 -4.06 14.14
C ASP A 232 1.72 -5.02 13.04
N ALA A 233 0.83 -5.90 12.57
CA ALA A 233 1.11 -6.80 11.44
C ALA A 233 1.34 -5.99 10.15
N VAL A 234 0.43 -5.08 9.80
CA VAL A 234 0.55 -4.21 8.62
C VAL A 234 1.80 -3.32 8.70
N ARG A 235 2.01 -2.68 9.85
CA ARG A 235 3.17 -1.81 10.12
C ARG A 235 4.49 -2.56 9.95
N THR A 236 4.55 -3.83 10.36
CA THR A 236 5.73 -4.68 10.17
C THR A 236 6.07 -4.85 8.68
N ILE A 237 5.07 -5.10 7.84
CA ILE A 237 5.23 -5.25 6.39
C ILE A 237 5.73 -3.93 5.78
N VAL A 238 5.02 -2.83 6.03
CA VAL A 238 5.32 -1.50 5.45
C VAL A 238 6.68 -1.01 5.91
N ARG A 239 7.03 -1.18 7.19
CA ARG A 239 8.33 -0.80 7.72
C ARG A 239 9.45 -1.53 7.00
N ARG A 240 9.36 -2.86 6.90
CA ARG A 240 10.36 -3.68 6.21
C ARG A 240 10.56 -3.23 4.76
N SER A 241 9.48 -3.06 4.01
CA SER A 241 9.55 -2.68 2.60
C SER A 241 10.03 -1.24 2.40
N SER A 242 9.58 -0.29 3.22
CA SER A 242 9.99 1.11 3.16
C SER A 242 11.49 1.29 3.41
N TYR A 243 12.02 0.67 4.47
CA TYR A 243 13.46 0.72 4.76
C TYR A 243 14.29 0.08 3.64
N SER A 244 13.94 -1.16 3.27
CA SER A 244 14.69 -1.90 2.25
C SER A 244 14.68 -1.17 0.90
N GLN A 245 13.52 -0.63 0.49
CA GLN A 245 13.42 0.09 -0.78
C GLN A 245 14.10 1.47 -0.74
N THR A 246 14.11 2.16 0.40
CA THR A 246 14.84 3.42 0.55
C THR A 246 16.34 3.18 0.42
N PHE A 247 16.88 2.17 1.12
CA PHE A 247 18.30 1.81 1.03
C PHE A 247 18.69 1.38 -0.38
N LYS A 248 17.89 0.51 -1.01
CA LYS A 248 18.05 0.13 -2.43
C LYS A 248 18.04 1.34 -3.34
N GLY A 249 17.15 2.30 -3.12
CA GLY A 249 17.07 3.54 -3.88
C GLY A 249 18.35 4.38 -3.80
N LEU A 250 18.93 4.50 -2.60
CA LEU A 250 20.21 5.20 -2.39
C LEU A 250 21.35 4.54 -3.15
N PHE A 251 21.45 3.21 -3.06
CA PHE A 251 22.49 2.42 -3.73
C PHE A 251 22.36 2.47 -5.26
N THR A 252 21.13 2.29 -5.76
CA THR A 252 20.88 2.17 -7.22
C THR A 252 20.89 3.51 -7.96
N ALA A 253 20.47 4.60 -7.33
CA ALA A 253 20.47 5.93 -7.95
C ALA A 253 21.85 6.61 -7.94
N GLY A 254 22.77 6.18 -7.07
CA GLY A 254 24.06 6.84 -6.82
C GLY A 254 23.95 7.98 -5.80
N VAL A 255 25.01 8.18 -5.01
CA VAL A 255 25.07 9.10 -3.86
C VAL A 255 24.67 10.54 -4.23
N MET A 256 25.20 11.09 -5.33
CA MET A 256 24.90 12.47 -5.77
C MET A 256 23.42 12.71 -6.15
N LYS A 257 22.77 11.74 -6.84
CA LYS A 257 21.36 11.88 -7.24
C LYS A 257 20.41 11.75 -6.05
N SER A 258 20.82 10.99 -5.04
CA SER A 258 20.07 10.80 -3.79
C SER A 258 20.01 12.08 -2.95
N ILE A 259 21.10 12.86 -2.90
CA ILE A 259 21.17 14.13 -2.15
C ILE A 259 20.22 15.20 -2.74
N LYS A 260 20.19 15.36 -4.09
CA LYS A 260 19.28 16.33 -4.76
C LYS A 260 17.79 15.97 -4.60
N TYR A 261 17.47 14.68 -4.42
CA TYR A 261 16.09 14.22 -4.23
C TYR A 261 15.66 14.27 -2.75
N GLY A 262 16.58 13.99 -1.81
CA GLY A 262 16.34 14.08 -0.37
C GLY A 262 16.01 15.50 0.08
N SER A 263 16.71 16.52 -0.42
CA SER A 263 16.48 17.92 -0.02
C SER A 263 15.09 18.43 -0.39
N LYS A 264 14.57 18.12 -1.59
CA LYS A 264 13.20 18.47 -2.01
C LYS A 264 12.13 17.82 -1.14
N LYS A 265 12.39 16.62 -0.61
CA LYS A 265 11.50 15.89 0.29
C LYS A 265 11.47 16.51 1.68
N LEU A 266 12.63 16.83 2.24
CA LEU A 266 12.74 17.53 3.53
C LEU A 266 12.08 18.92 3.48
N PHE A 267 12.21 19.64 2.37
CA PHE A 267 11.52 20.93 2.18
C PHE A 267 9.98 20.79 2.18
N LYS A 268 9.43 19.75 1.54
CA LYS A 268 7.98 19.47 1.58
C LYS A 268 7.51 19.17 3.01
N MET A 269 8.27 18.36 3.75
CA MET A 269 7.98 18.05 5.15
C MET A 269 7.96 19.33 6.00
N GLY A 270 8.97 20.20 5.89
CA GLY A 270 9.02 21.47 6.62
C GLY A 270 7.81 22.38 6.34
N LYS A 271 7.41 22.51 5.06
CA LYS A 271 6.20 23.27 4.69
C LYS A 271 4.92 22.68 5.28
N SER A 272 4.82 21.36 5.42
CA SER A 272 3.63 20.72 6.00
C SER A 272 3.49 20.97 7.51
N LEU A 273 4.61 21.09 8.23
CA LEU A 273 4.62 21.33 9.68
C LEU A 273 4.23 22.77 10.04
N LEU A 274 4.38 23.71 9.10
CA LEU A 274 4.05 25.14 9.29
C LEU A 274 2.62 25.49 8.89
N ARG A 275 1.84 24.56 8.32
CA ARG A 275 0.42 24.79 8.01
C ARG A 275 -0.43 24.49 9.25
N PRO A 276 -1.31 25.41 9.69
CA PRO A 276 -2.23 25.12 10.79
C PRO A 276 -3.11 23.94 10.42
N LYS A 277 -3.38 23.05 11.39
CA LYS A 277 -4.36 21.98 11.23
C LYS A 277 -5.72 22.64 11.03
N SER A 278 -6.25 22.59 9.81
CA SER A 278 -7.65 22.92 9.57
C SER A 278 -8.50 21.89 10.32
N SER A 279 -9.21 22.35 11.34
CA SER A 279 -10.25 21.62 12.08
C SER A 279 -11.33 21.09 11.14
#